data_AF-A0A382ERF7-F1
#
_entry.id   AF-A0A382ERF7-F1
#
_cell.length_a   1.000
_cell.length_b   1.000
_cell.length_c   1.000
_cell.angle_alpha   90.00
_cell.angle_beta   90.00
_cell.angle_gamma   90.00
#
_symmetry.space_group_name_H-M   'P 1'
#
loop_
_entity.id
_entity.type
_entity.pdbx_description
1 polymer ?
#
loop_
_entity_poly.entity_id
_entity_poly.type
_entity_poly.pdbx_seq_one_letter_code
_entity_poly.pdbx_strand_id
1 'polypeptide(L)'
;ERIYGYDHFINDAGGSICELIDTDAMKALIENTMIVYIEDNQEARKTLIERAKTHPKPLYYNKDFLMSNLEIYEDEMKESPESMDPDEFVRWIFPKLLEYRKIKYESIANQHGYTIQASEAANVNSESDFLGLILNSIKSQ
;
A
#
# COMPACT_ATOMS: atom_id res chain seq x y z
N GLU A 1 7.40 -27.40 -14.35
CA GLU A 1 8.58 -26.57 -14.71
C GLU A 1 8.48 -25.26 -13.95
N ARG A 2 9.53 -24.84 -13.22
CA ARG A 2 9.54 -23.53 -12.54
C ARG A 2 9.99 -22.48 -13.54
N ILE A 3 9.13 -21.50 -13.84
CA ILE A 3 9.30 -20.53 -14.94
C ILE A 3 10.60 -19.71 -14.82
N TYR A 4 11.10 -19.48 -13.60
CA TYR A 4 12.28 -18.62 -13.35
C TYR A 4 13.42 -19.29 -12.58
N GLY A 5 13.28 -20.53 -12.13
CA GLY A 5 14.34 -21.27 -11.44
C GLY A 5 14.80 -20.73 -10.07
N TYR A 6 14.20 -19.65 -9.55
CA TYR A 6 14.51 -19.12 -8.23
C TYR A 6 13.70 -19.82 -7.13
N ASP A 7 14.38 -20.23 -6.05
CA ASP A 7 13.77 -20.79 -4.83
C ASP A 7 13.20 -19.71 -3.90
N HIS A 8 13.82 -18.53 -3.92
CA HIS A 8 13.52 -17.41 -3.04
C HIS A 8 13.49 -16.11 -3.84
N PHE A 9 12.55 -15.22 -3.51
CA PHE A 9 12.42 -13.93 -4.15
C PHE A 9 11.89 -12.90 -3.15
N ILE A 10 12.11 -11.62 -3.47
CA ILE A 10 11.46 -10.49 -2.82
C ILE A 10 10.45 -9.93 -3.83
N ASN A 11 9.21 -9.74 -3.38
CA ASN A 11 8.17 -9.12 -4.17
C ASN A 11 7.85 -7.74 -3.61
N ASP A 12 8.28 -6.69 -4.32
CA ASP A 12 7.85 -5.32 -4.04
C ASP A 12 6.42 -5.12 -4.56
N ALA A 13 5.45 -5.35 -3.68
CA ALA A 13 4.04 -5.33 -4.03
C ALA A 13 3.52 -3.90 -4.20
N GLY A 14 2.76 -3.67 -5.27
CA GLY A 14 1.99 -2.43 -5.43
C GLY A 14 0.93 -2.28 -4.33
N GLY A 15 0.61 -1.03 -3.97
CA GLY A 15 -0.27 -0.77 -2.83
C GLY A 15 -1.72 -1.29 -2.94
N SER A 16 -2.17 -1.67 -4.14
CA SER A 16 -3.46 -2.33 -4.32
C SER A 16 -3.48 -3.80 -3.86
N ILE A 17 -2.36 -4.38 -3.45
CA ILE A 17 -2.32 -5.78 -2.99
C ILE A 17 -3.24 -6.02 -1.77
N CYS A 18 -3.47 -4.99 -0.94
CA CYS A 18 -4.37 -5.06 0.20
C CYS A 18 -5.85 -5.30 -0.19
N GLU A 19 -6.20 -5.06 -1.45
CA GLU A 19 -7.55 -5.25 -1.98
C GLU A 19 -7.86 -6.72 -2.25
N LEU A 20 -6.84 -7.59 -2.17
CA LEU A 20 -6.99 -9.04 -2.30
C LEU A 20 -7.41 -9.71 -0.99
N ILE A 21 -7.58 -8.96 0.11
CA ILE A 21 -8.07 -9.53 1.38
C ILE A 21 -9.33 -10.37 1.14
N ASP A 22 -9.43 -11.51 1.84
CA ASP A 22 -10.49 -12.52 1.70
C ASP A 22 -10.61 -13.23 0.34
N THR A 23 -9.68 -12.99 -0.60
CA THR A 23 -9.62 -13.73 -1.88
C THR A 23 -8.72 -14.95 -1.81
N ASP A 24 -8.90 -15.91 -2.72
CA ASP A 24 -8.00 -17.06 -2.86
C ASP A 24 -6.58 -16.66 -3.27
N ALA A 25 -6.41 -15.51 -3.93
CA ALA A 25 -5.10 -14.97 -4.26
C ALA A 25 -4.33 -14.54 -2.99
N MET A 26 -4.98 -13.85 -2.04
CA MET A 26 -4.36 -13.52 -0.76
C MET A 26 -4.07 -14.77 0.06
N LYS A 27 -4.95 -15.77 0.08
CA LYS A 27 -4.68 -17.06 0.75
C LYS A 27 -3.41 -17.70 0.19
N ALA A 28 -3.27 -17.77 -1.14
CA ALA A 28 -2.07 -18.30 -1.77
C ALA A 28 -0.80 -17.50 -1.40
N LEU A 29 -0.89 -16.17 -1.29
CA LEU A 29 0.23 -15.34 -0.82
C LEU A 29 0.61 -15.67 0.63
N ILE A 30 -0.37 -15.74 1.53
CA ILE A 30 -0.14 -16.07 2.94
C ILE A 30 0.49 -17.46 3.11
N GLU A 31 0.05 -18.45 2.32
CA GLU A 31 0.55 -19.82 2.41
C GLU A 31 1.98 -19.99 1.87
N ASN A 32 2.40 -19.14 0.93
CA ASN A 32 3.65 -19.34 0.18
C ASN A 32 4.69 -18.23 0.40
N THR A 33 4.35 -17.15 1.10
CA THR A 33 5.22 -16.00 1.30
C THR A 33 5.12 -15.45 2.71
N MET A 34 6.18 -14.75 3.14
CA MET A 34 6.13 -13.92 4.33
C MET A 34 5.70 -12.51 3.94
N ILE A 35 4.54 -12.08 4.42
CA ILE A 35 4.02 -10.73 4.16
C ILE A 35 4.64 -9.75 5.16
N VAL A 36 5.27 -8.70 4.64
CA VAL A 36 5.87 -7.63 5.44
C VAL A 36 5.22 -6.30 5.05
N TYR A 37 4.55 -5.67 6.01
CA TYR A 37 4.01 -4.33 5.87
C TYR A 37 5.07 -3.31 6.28
N ILE A 38 5.35 -2.38 5.38
CA ILE A 38 6.20 -1.21 5.65
C ILE A 38 5.28 -0.08 6.11
N GLU A 39 5.21 0.11 7.42
CA GLU A 39 4.37 1.13 8.03
C GLU A 39 4.95 2.52 7.83
N ASP A 40 4.10 3.46 7.38
CA ASP A 40 4.48 4.85 7.25
C ASP A 40 4.46 5.57 8.60
N ASN A 41 5.39 6.50 8.78
CA ASN A 41 5.32 7.49 9.84
C ASN A 41 4.78 8.82 9.28
N GLN A 42 4.58 9.83 10.14
CA GLN A 42 4.04 11.12 9.73
C GLN A 42 4.85 11.81 8.61
N GLU A 43 6.18 11.66 8.62
CA GLU A 43 7.07 12.26 7.62
C GLU A 43 6.99 11.53 6.28
N ALA A 44 7.02 10.20 6.29
CA ALA A 44 6.84 9.37 5.11
C ALA A 44 5.47 9.63 4.46
N ARG A 45 4.42 9.71 5.28
CA ARG A 45 3.06 10.03 4.84
C ARG A 45 2.97 11.40 4.17
N LYS A 46 3.57 12.43 4.78
CA LYS A 46 3.64 13.78 4.19
C LYS A 46 4.34 13.73 2.84
N THR A 47 5.47 13.03 2.76
CA THR A 47 6.22 12.86 1.51
C THR A 47 5.39 12.17 0.42
N LEU A 48 4.63 11.12 0.76
CA LEU A 48 3.72 10.45 -0.17
C LEU A 48 2.63 11.39 -0.71
N ILE A 49 2.02 12.18 0.18
CA ILE A 49 0.97 13.15 -0.18
C ILE A 49 1.55 14.25 -1.08
N GLU A 50 2.70 14.82 -0.74
CA GLU A 50 3.35 15.85 -1.56
C GLU A 50 3.78 15.31 -2.92
N ARG A 51 4.21 14.05 -2.99
CA ARG A 51 4.50 13.39 -4.28
C ARG A 51 3.23 13.24 -5.12
N ALA A 52 2.11 12.83 -4.54
CA ALA A 52 0.85 12.72 -5.27
C ALA A 52 0.31 14.08 -5.72
N LYS A 53 0.55 15.15 -4.93
CA LYS A 53 0.23 16.52 -5.33
C LYS A 53 1.02 16.98 -6.55
N THR A 54 2.34 16.79 -6.51
CA THR A 54 3.26 17.29 -7.56
C THR A 54 3.29 16.41 -8.81
N HIS A 55 3.08 15.10 -8.67
CA HIS A 55 3.13 14.12 -9.73
C HIS A 55 1.98 13.11 -9.57
N PRO A 56 0.72 13.55 -9.79
CA PRO A 56 -0.42 12.64 -9.76
C PRO A 56 -0.21 11.54 -10.80
N LYS A 57 -0.60 10.33 -10.46
CA LYS A 57 -0.53 9.17 -11.35
C LYS A 57 -1.80 8.35 -11.23
N PRO A 58 -2.17 7.59 -12.27
CA PRO A 58 -3.27 6.64 -12.18
C PRO A 58 -3.05 5.62 -11.06
N LEU A 59 -4.11 5.33 -10.32
CA LEU A 59 -4.11 4.38 -9.20
C LEU A 59 -5.29 3.43 -9.34
N TYR A 60 -5.12 2.21 -8.86
CA TYR A 60 -6.24 1.31 -8.66
C TYR A 60 -7.05 1.75 -7.43
N TYR A 61 -8.38 1.70 -7.55
CA TYR A 61 -9.31 1.95 -6.44
C TYR A 61 -10.25 0.76 -6.30
N ASN A 62 -10.57 0.38 -5.06
CA ASN A 62 -11.73 -0.46 -4.82
C ASN A 62 -12.99 0.28 -5.32
N LYS A 63 -13.92 -0.46 -5.94
CA LYS A 63 -15.12 0.12 -6.56
C LYS A 63 -15.94 0.97 -5.58
N ASP A 64 -16.24 0.43 -4.41
CA ASP A 64 -17.13 1.10 -3.46
C ASP A 64 -16.43 2.34 -2.88
N PHE A 65 -15.14 2.22 -2.57
CA PHE A 65 -14.32 3.37 -2.16
C PHE A 65 -14.32 4.47 -3.24
N LEU A 66 -14.16 4.11 -4.52
CA LEU A 66 -14.15 5.08 -5.61
C LEU A 66 -15.50 5.77 -5.78
N MET A 67 -16.59 4.99 -5.85
CA MET A 67 -17.93 5.54 -6.09
C MET A 67 -18.35 6.50 -4.98
N SER A 68 -18.15 6.12 -3.71
CA SER A 68 -18.51 7.00 -2.60
C SER A 68 -17.68 8.29 -2.56
N ASN A 69 -16.41 8.25 -2.97
CA ASN A 69 -15.57 9.45 -3.00
C ASN A 69 -15.82 10.32 -4.24
N LEU A 70 -16.26 9.73 -5.36
CA LEU A 70 -16.68 10.49 -6.53
C LEU A 70 -17.91 11.34 -6.21
N GLU A 71 -18.95 10.76 -5.60
CA GLU A 71 -20.15 11.50 -5.18
C GLU A 71 -19.81 12.70 -4.28
N ILE A 72 -18.92 12.50 -3.30
CA ILE A 72 -18.45 13.56 -2.41
C ILE A 72 -17.69 14.65 -3.19
N TYR A 73 -16.81 14.25 -4.11
CA TYR A 73 -16.02 15.19 -4.89
C TYR A 73 -16.89 16.03 -5.84
N GLU A 74 -17.85 15.41 -6.53
CA GLU A 74 -18.82 16.12 -7.38
C GLU A 74 -19.60 17.17 -6.58
N ASP A 75 -20.04 16.82 -5.37
CA ASP A 75 -20.74 17.73 -4.49
C ASP A 75 -19.86 18.88 -3.96
N GLU A 76 -18.59 18.60 -3.62
CA GLU A 76 -17.64 19.60 -3.13
C GLU A 76 -17.18 20.57 -4.23
N MET A 77 -16.87 20.04 -5.42
CA MET A 77 -16.27 20.82 -6.52
C MET A 77 -17.29 21.38 -7.51
N LYS A 78 -18.55 20.90 -7.46
CA LYS A 78 -19.61 21.24 -8.44
C LYS A 78 -19.22 20.89 -9.88
N GLU A 79 -18.51 19.79 -10.04
CA GLU A 79 -18.08 19.23 -11.33
C GLU A 79 -18.70 17.85 -11.53
N SER A 80 -18.92 17.43 -12.78
CA SER A 80 -19.34 16.06 -13.09
C SER A 80 -18.13 15.19 -13.48
N PRO A 81 -18.27 13.85 -13.46
CA PRO A 81 -17.21 12.92 -13.90
C PRO A 81 -16.68 13.18 -15.31
N GLU A 82 -17.53 13.71 -16.19
CA GLU A 82 -17.17 14.00 -17.58
C GLU A 82 -16.36 15.29 -17.75
N SER A 83 -16.42 16.20 -16.78
CA SER A 83 -15.78 17.51 -16.85
C SER A 83 -14.62 17.70 -15.87
N MET A 84 -14.53 16.88 -14.83
CA MET A 84 -13.50 17.03 -13.79
C MET A 84 -12.09 16.79 -14.30
N ASP A 85 -11.12 17.48 -13.69
CA ASP A 85 -9.71 17.18 -13.92
C ASP A 85 -9.32 15.91 -13.13
N PRO A 86 -8.94 14.81 -13.81
CA PRO A 86 -8.56 13.57 -13.14
C PRO A 86 -7.33 13.73 -12.25
N ASP A 87 -6.42 14.65 -12.57
CA ASP A 87 -5.25 14.93 -11.73
C ASP A 87 -5.68 15.64 -10.44
N GLU A 88 -6.59 16.61 -10.51
CA GLU A 88 -7.13 17.25 -9.30
C GLU A 88 -7.90 16.26 -8.42
N PHE A 89 -8.67 15.36 -9.04
CA PHE A 89 -9.33 14.28 -8.31
C PHE A 89 -8.31 13.37 -7.62
N VAL A 90 -7.23 12.96 -8.31
CA VAL A 90 -6.15 12.14 -7.72
C VAL A 90 -5.52 12.87 -6.53
N ARG A 91 -5.22 14.16 -6.65
CA ARG A 91 -4.64 14.97 -5.55
C ARG A 91 -5.57 15.01 -4.33
N TRP A 92 -6.87 15.14 -4.57
CA TRP A 92 -7.88 15.20 -3.52
C TRP A 92 -8.13 13.84 -2.85
N ILE A 93 -8.23 12.75 -3.63
CA ILE A 93 -8.57 11.42 -3.10
C ILE A 93 -7.38 10.70 -2.46
N PHE A 94 -6.15 11.01 -2.87
CA PHE A 94 -4.97 10.24 -2.46
C PHE A 94 -4.75 10.16 -0.94
N PRO A 95 -4.88 11.26 -0.15
CA PRO A 95 -4.79 11.17 1.30
C PRO A 95 -5.85 10.24 1.92
N LYS A 96 -7.06 10.21 1.36
CA LYS A 96 -8.15 9.32 1.80
C LYS A 96 -7.82 7.86 1.45
N LEU A 97 -7.24 7.63 0.26
CA LEU A 97 -6.79 6.30 -0.16
C LEU A 97 -5.68 5.76 0.74
N LEU A 98 -4.77 6.62 1.21
CA LEU A 98 -3.73 6.22 2.15
C LEU A 98 -4.33 5.70 3.47
N GLU A 99 -5.29 6.42 4.07
CA GLU A 99 -5.96 5.93 5.29
C GLU A 99 -6.72 4.64 5.06
N TYR A 100 -7.47 4.58 3.95
CA TYR A 100 -8.24 3.39 3.57
C TYR A 100 -7.34 2.15 3.47
N ARG A 101 -6.18 2.28 2.82
CA ARG A 101 -5.24 1.17 2.67
C ARG A 101 -4.48 0.86 3.94
N LYS A 102 -4.15 1.86 4.76
CA LYS A 102 -3.47 1.67 6.04
C LYS A 102 -4.21 0.67 6.92
N ILE A 103 -5.53 0.84 7.08
CA ILE A 103 -6.38 -0.07 7.87
C ILE A 103 -6.29 -1.51 7.34
N LYS A 104 -6.25 -1.68 6.01
CA LYS A 104 -6.14 -3.02 5.40
C LYS A 104 -4.75 -3.63 5.56
N TYR A 105 -3.69 -2.85 5.37
CA TYR A 105 -2.33 -3.33 5.60
C TYR A 105 -2.12 -3.76 7.05
N GLU A 106 -2.59 -2.95 8.00
CA GLU A 106 -2.58 -3.29 9.42
C GLU A 106 -3.34 -4.57 9.70
N SER A 107 -4.54 -4.75 9.12
CA SER A 107 -5.30 -5.99 9.26
C SER A 107 -4.53 -7.21 8.75
N ILE A 108 -3.93 -7.11 7.56
CA ILE A 108 -3.16 -8.20 6.95
C ILE A 108 -1.93 -8.53 7.80
N ALA A 109 -1.17 -7.51 8.20
CA ALA A 109 0.03 -7.70 9.01
C ALA A 109 -0.31 -8.32 10.38
N ASN A 110 -1.35 -7.83 11.05
CA ASN A 110 -1.76 -8.33 12.36
C ASN A 110 -2.21 -9.81 12.34
N GLN A 111 -2.80 -10.26 11.23
CA GLN A 111 -3.34 -11.62 11.12
C GLN A 111 -2.38 -12.61 10.46
N HIS A 112 -1.57 -12.13 9.51
CA HIS A 112 -0.90 -12.98 8.53
C HIS A 112 0.51 -12.50 8.15
N GLY A 113 1.08 -11.51 8.82
CA GLY A 113 2.37 -10.96 8.44
C GLY A 113 3.11 -10.28 9.57
N TYR A 114 4.06 -9.43 9.18
CA TYR A 114 4.91 -8.66 10.08
C TYR A 114 4.94 -7.19 9.69
N THR A 115 5.25 -6.32 10.65
CA THR A 115 5.35 -4.88 10.42
C THR A 115 6.78 -4.40 10.67
N ILE A 116 7.28 -3.54 9.78
CA ILE A 116 8.52 -2.78 9.94
C ILE A 116 8.25 -1.30 9.72
N GLN A 117 9.01 -0.41 10.34
CA GLN A 117 8.86 1.02 10.10
C GLN A 117 9.56 1.42 8.80
N ALA A 118 8.93 2.29 8.00
CA ALA A 118 9.54 2.85 6.79
C ALA A 118 10.89 3.54 7.08
N SER A 119 11.04 4.16 8.26
CA SER A 119 12.30 4.76 8.68
C SER A 119 13.41 3.75 8.94
N GLU A 120 13.08 2.53 9.39
CA GLU A 120 14.06 1.46 9.57
C GLU A 120 14.47 0.87 8.21
N ALA A 121 13.48 0.65 7.33
CA ALA A 121 13.73 0.19 5.97
C ALA A 121 14.64 1.15 5.19
N ALA A 122 14.49 2.47 5.39
CA ALA A 122 15.33 3.48 4.76
C ALA A 122 16.81 3.43 5.21
N ASN A 123 17.11 2.80 6.35
CA ASN A 123 18.47 2.67 6.88
C ASN A 123 19.16 1.36 6.46
N VAL A 124 18.48 0.49 5.71
CA VAL A 124 19.05 -0.77 5.21
C VAL A 124 20.05 -0.46 4.09
N ASN A 125 21.34 -0.76 4.33
CA ASN A 125 22.42 -0.52 3.37
C ASN A 125 23.17 -1.80 2.98
N SER A 126 22.80 -2.93 3.57
CA SER A 126 23.42 -4.23 3.34
C SER A 126 22.42 -5.37 3.52
N GLU A 127 22.79 -6.56 3.04
CA GLU A 127 22.05 -7.79 3.28
C GLU A 127 21.88 -8.08 4.77
N SER A 128 22.93 -7.87 5.57
CA SER A 128 22.89 -8.09 7.02
C SER A 128 21.91 -7.16 7.72
N ASP A 129 21.82 -5.89 7.30
CA ASP A 129 20.85 -4.93 7.84
C ASP A 129 19.42 -5.38 7.53
N PHE A 130 19.18 -5.80 6.28
CA PHE A 130 17.88 -6.30 5.84
C PHE A 130 17.45 -7.54 6.65
N LEU A 131 18.32 -8.55 6.73
CA LEU A 131 18.05 -9.76 7.50
C LEU A 131 17.82 -9.45 8.99
N GLY A 132 18.61 -8.52 9.55
CA GLY A 132 18.44 -8.07 10.93
C GLY A 132 17.07 -7.41 11.16
N LEU A 133 16.64 -6.52 10.26
CA LEU A 133 15.34 -5.85 10.33
C LEU A 133 14.18 -6.85 10.31
N ILE A 134 14.21 -7.81 9.37
CA ILE A 134 13.19 -8.86 9.26
C ILE A 134 13.20 -9.79 10.49
N LEU A 135 14.37 -10.22 10.95
CA LEU A 135 14.46 -11.06 12.15
C LEU A 135 13.94 -10.35 13.40
N ASN A 136 14.13 -9.04 13.49
CA ASN A 136 13.60 -8.24 14.59
C ASN A 136 12.08 -8.14 14.52
N SER A 137 11.49 -7.92 13.34
CA SER A 137 10.02 -7.86 13.18
C SER A 137 9.35 -9.18 13.58
N ILE A 138 9.98 -10.31 13.28
CA ILE A 138 9.47 -11.64 13.67
C ILE A 138 9.51 -11.83 15.19
N LYS A 139 10.52 -11.30 15.89
CA LYS A 139 10.67 -11.45 17.34
C LYS A 139 9.77 -10.54 18.15
N SER A 140 9.38 -9.40 17.59
CA SER A 140 8.57 -8.38 18.26
C SER A 140 7.06 -8.66 18.26
N GLN A 141 6.63 -9.70 17.56
CA GLN A 141 5.22 -10.06 17.34
C GLN A 141 4.90 -11.40 18.00
#